data_AF-A0A3D1GAK4-F1
#
_entry.id   AF-A0A3D1GAK4-F1
#
_cell.length_a   1.000
_cell.length_b   1.000
_cell.length_c   1.000
_cell.angle_alpha   90.00
_cell.angle_beta   90.00
_cell.angle_gamma   90.00
#
_symmetry.space_group_name_H-M   'P 1'
#
loop_
_entity.id
_entity.type
_entity.pdbx_description
1 polymer ?
#
loop_
_entity_poly.entity_id
_entity_poly.type
_entity_poly.pdbx_seq_one_letter_code
_entity_poly.pdbx_strand_id
1 'polypeptide(L)'
;MFEKNRGSMKTAFPLLLTLLFISGCDPVSLMDATITNSTSQELTVIFAASSSRSDTLYLSAGQTVLFQDGMSTTGSYLEPNLEEYDSVIVSNNPGQTLSVYLSTSEGKNIYKMEDWSFKKPDDRMYKYDFELTNEDVE
;
A
#
# COMPACT_ATOMS: atom_id res chain seq x y z
N MET A 1 -61.23 14.96 40.84
CA MET A 1 -61.10 14.38 39.48
C MET A 1 -60.11 15.24 38.71
N PHE A 2 -58.85 14.84 38.61
CA PHE A 2 -57.88 15.32 37.62
C PHE A 2 -56.88 14.18 37.39
N GLU A 3 -56.78 13.76 36.14
CA GLU A 3 -56.10 12.55 35.68
C GLU A 3 -54.59 12.60 35.87
N LYS A 4 -54.06 11.46 36.31
CA LYS A 4 -52.64 11.13 36.34
C LYS A 4 -52.20 10.81 34.91
N ASN A 5 -51.63 11.78 34.21
CA ASN A 5 -51.05 11.56 32.89
C ASN A 5 -49.70 10.82 33.03
N ARG A 6 -49.75 9.48 33.03
CA ARG A 6 -48.58 8.61 33.11
C ARG A 6 -48.08 8.36 31.68
N GLY A 7 -47.36 9.34 31.13
CA GLY A 7 -46.70 9.21 29.84
C GLY A 7 -45.79 7.99 29.80
N SER A 8 -46.08 7.09 28.85
CA SER A 8 -45.40 5.82 28.64
C SER A 8 -43.93 6.04 28.25
N MET A 9 -43.03 6.03 29.24
CA MET A 9 -41.59 6.02 29.02
C MET A 9 -41.12 4.56 28.83
N LYS A 10 -41.50 3.92 27.71
CA LYS A 10 -41.05 2.53 27.42
C LYS A 10 -40.59 2.28 25.98
N THR A 11 -40.68 3.27 25.08
CA THR A 11 -40.37 3.07 23.66
C THR A 11 -39.15 3.87 23.16
N ALA A 12 -38.53 4.72 23.98
CA ALA A 12 -37.37 5.53 23.57
C ALA A 12 -36.02 4.79 23.65
N PHE A 13 -35.89 3.80 24.53
CA PHE A 13 -34.64 3.06 24.75
C PHE A 13 -34.19 2.16 23.57
N PRO A 14 -35.06 1.37 22.91
CA PRO A 14 -34.62 0.54 21.78
C PRO A 14 -34.25 1.36 20.54
N LEU A 15 -34.83 2.56 20.39
CA LEU A 15 -34.56 3.44 19.25
C LEU A 15 -33.15 4.06 19.35
N LEU A 16 -32.76 4.50 20.56
CA LEU A 16 -31.42 5.04 20.82
C LEU A 16 -30.33 3.97 20.64
N LEU A 17 -30.60 2.72 21.03
CA LEU A 17 -29.69 1.60 20.83
C LEU A 17 -29.53 1.25 19.35
N THR A 18 -30.59 1.40 18.55
CA THR A 18 -30.53 1.19 17.09
C THR A 18 -29.69 2.27 16.39
N LEU A 19 -29.78 3.54 16.82
CA LEU A 19 -28.96 4.63 16.28
C LEU A 19 -27.45 4.46 16.52
N LEU A 20 -27.05 3.83 17.64
CA LEU A 20 -25.64 3.56 17.96
C LEU A 20 -25.03 2.44 17.09
N PHE A 21 -25.85 1.63 16.39
CA PHE A 21 -25.36 0.68 15.40
C PHE A 21 -25.20 1.30 13.99
N ILE A 22 -25.73 2.51 13.75
CA ILE A 22 -25.63 3.24 12.47
C ILE A 22 -24.55 4.33 12.49
N SER A 23 -23.88 4.56 13.62
CA SER A 23 -22.57 5.23 13.64
C SER A 23 -21.54 4.29 13.01
N GLY A 24 -21.66 4.13 11.69
CA GLY A 24 -20.83 3.28 10.87
C GLY A 24 -19.37 3.64 11.03
N CYS A 25 -18.51 2.63 10.95
CA CYS A 25 -17.08 2.82 10.78
C CYS A 25 -16.85 3.90 9.74
N ASP A 26 -16.09 4.94 10.13
CA ASP A 26 -15.50 5.87 9.18
C ASP A 26 -14.87 5.07 8.03
N PRO A 27 -15.05 5.50 6.77
CA PRO A 27 -14.50 4.77 5.65
C PRO A 27 -12.97 4.76 5.74
N VAL A 28 -12.39 3.60 5.99
CA VAL A 28 -10.94 3.39 5.98
C VAL A 28 -10.55 2.77 4.65
N SER A 29 -9.64 3.42 3.92
CA SER A 29 -8.93 2.82 2.80
C SER A 29 -7.57 2.30 3.26
N LEU A 30 -7.13 1.20 2.66
CA LEU A 30 -5.86 0.53 2.90
C LEU A 30 -5.10 0.37 1.59
N MET A 31 -3.77 0.40 1.65
CA MET A 31 -2.88 0.18 0.52
C MET A 31 -1.74 -0.74 0.92
N ASP A 32 -1.47 -1.74 0.09
CA ASP A 32 -0.28 -2.59 0.15
C ASP A 32 0.50 -2.47 -1.16
N ALA A 33 1.79 -2.18 -1.08
CA ALA A 33 2.72 -2.19 -2.20
C ALA A 33 3.77 -3.28 -1.96
N THR A 34 3.85 -4.26 -2.85
CA THR A 34 4.78 -5.39 -2.72
C THR A 34 5.73 -5.48 -3.90
N ILE A 35 6.94 -5.99 -3.64
CA ILE A 35 7.94 -6.26 -4.66
C ILE A 35 8.29 -7.74 -4.58
N THR A 36 8.23 -8.41 -5.73
CA THR A 36 8.56 -9.83 -5.87
C THR A 36 9.86 -9.99 -6.64
N ASN A 37 10.77 -10.79 -6.11
CA ASN A 37 11.96 -11.23 -6.82
C ASN A 37 11.66 -12.57 -7.49
N SER A 38 11.33 -12.56 -8.78
CA SER A 38 11.08 -13.77 -9.58
C SER A 38 12.35 -14.30 -10.28
N THR A 39 13.51 -13.75 -9.93
CA THR A 39 14.81 -14.23 -10.40
C THR A 39 15.28 -15.44 -9.59
N SER A 40 16.36 -16.08 -10.06
CA SER A 40 17.00 -17.19 -9.34
C SER A 40 18.05 -16.76 -8.30
N GLN A 41 18.31 -15.45 -8.17
CA GLN A 41 19.37 -14.90 -7.32
C GLN A 41 18.83 -14.00 -6.23
N GLU A 42 19.61 -13.80 -5.17
CA GLU A 42 19.28 -12.84 -4.12
C GLU A 42 19.49 -11.42 -4.63
N LEU A 43 18.53 -10.53 -4.33
CA LEU A 43 18.56 -9.14 -4.74
C LEU A 43 18.52 -8.21 -3.52
N THR A 44 19.28 -7.12 -3.61
CA THR A 44 19.14 -5.95 -2.76
C THR A 44 18.60 -4.81 -3.61
N VAL A 45 17.45 -4.26 -3.22
CA VAL A 45 16.77 -3.15 -3.90
C VAL A 45 16.86 -1.92 -3.00
N ILE A 46 17.48 -0.85 -3.50
CA ILE A 46 17.74 0.38 -2.75
C ILE A 46 16.96 1.51 -3.42
N PHE A 47 15.98 2.06 -2.71
CA PHE A 47 15.28 3.28 -3.09
C PHE A 47 16.06 4.46 -2.53
N ALA A 48 16.89 5.08 -3.37
CA ALA A 48 17.81 6.13 -2.97
C ALA A 48 17.21 7.51 -3.22
N ALA A 49 17.28 8.39 -2.22
CA ALA A 49 16.99 9.82 -2.36
C ALA A 49 18.23 10.66 -2.02
N SER A 50 18.26 11.88 -2.56
CA SER A 50 19.22 12.94 -2.21
C SER A 50 18.99 13.50 -0.81
N SER A 51 17.79 13.29 -0.28
CA SER A 51 17.50 13.50 1.14
C SER A 51 18.14 12.41 2.01
N SER A 52 18.03 12.53 3.33
CA SER A 52 18.53 11.49 4.26
C SER A 52 17.70 10.21 4.29
N ARG A 53 16.64 10.11 3.45
CA ARG A 53 15.77 8.95 3.37
C ARG A 53 16.28 7.99 2.29
N SER A 54 16.49 6.74 2.66
CA SER A 54 16.78 5.64 1.74
C SER A 54 16.16 4.38 2.31
N ASP A 55 15.42 3.64 1.48
CA ASP A 55 14.80 2.39 1.88
C ASP A 55 15.52 1.24 1.18
N THR A 56 15.88 0.20 1.93
CA THR A 56 16.60 -0.96 1.42
C THR A 56 15.80 -2.22 1.69
N LEU A 57 15.56 -2.98 0.63
CA LEU A 57 14.87 -4.27 0.67
C LEU A 57 15.86 -5.38 0.31
N TYR A 58 15.81 -6.46 1.06
CA TYR A 58 16.55 -7.68 0.77
C TYR A 58 15.54 -8.75 0.36
N LEU A 59 15.69 -9.28 -0.86
CA LEU A 59 14.79 -10.26 -1.44
C LEU A 59 15.55 -11.53 -1.80
N SER A 60 15.26 -12.63 -1.11
CA SER A 60 15.65 -13.96 -1.58
C SER A 60 14.96 -14.29 -2.91
N ALA A 61 15.53 -15.26 -3.64
CA ALA A 61 14.91 -15.76 -4.87
C ALA A 61 13.48 -16.28 -4.60
N GLY A 62 12.52 -15.85 -5.41
CA GLY A 62 11.09 -16.17 -5.27
C GLY A 62 10.36 -15.44 -4.15
N GLN A 63 11.01 -14.51 -3.43
CA GLN A 63 10.40 -13.83 -2.30
C GLN A 63 9.59 -12.60 -2.73
N THR A 64 8.42 -12.43 -2.11
CA THR A 64 7.68 -11.17 -2.11
C THR A 64 7.86 -10.46 -0.77
N VAL A 65 8.16 -9.16 -0.80
CA VAL A 65 8.29 -8.31 0.38
C VAL A 65 7.34 -7.11 0.30
N LEU A 66 6.84 -6.68 1.45
CA LEU A 66 6.11 -5.41 1.57
C LEU A 66 7.10 -4.25 1.47
N PHE A 67 6.87 -3.34 0.53
CA PHE A 67 7.66 -2.13 0.34
C PHE A 67 7.04 -0.94 1.08
N GLN A 68 5.77 -0.68 0.84
CA GLN A 68 5.00 0.38 1.49
C GLN A 68 3.61 -0.14 1.84
N ASP A 69 3.08 0.33 2.96
CA ASP A 69 1.67 0.24 3.30
C ASP A 69 1.11 1.64 3.58
N GLY A 70 -0.22 1.76 3.54
CA GLY A 70 -0.88 3.04 3.77
C GLY A 70 -2.30 2.89 4.28
N MET A 71 -2.76 3.92 4.99
CA MET A 71 -4.13 4.01 5.49
C MET A 71 -4.66 5.43 5.33
N SER A 72 -5.92 5.55 4.92
CA SER A 72 -6.67 6.80 4.88
C SER A 72 -7.99 6.62 5.62
N THR A 73 -8.25 7.45 6.64
CA THR A 73 -9.51 7.47 7.39
C THR A 73 -10.62 8.25 6.69
N THR A 74 -10.33 8.84 5.53
CA THR A 74 -11.30 9.60 4.72
C THR A 74 -11.85 8.77 3.56
N GLY A 75 -11.42 7.52 3.42
CA GLY A 75 -11.77 6.65 2.30
C GLY A 75 -11.12 7.09 0.98
N SER A 76 -10.02 7.85 1.05
CA SER A 76 -9.35 8.36 -0.14
C SER A 76 -8.67 7.23 -0.92
N TYR A 77 -8.46 7.48 -2.21
CA TYR A 77 -7.54 6.69 -3.01
C TYR A 77 -6.12 6.79 -2.43
N LEU A 78 -5.40 5.67 -2.46
CA LEU A 78 -4.05 5.53 -1.92
C LEU A 78 -3.16 4.84 -2.96
N GLU A 79 -1.95 5.36 -3.12
CA GLU A 79 -0.92 4.77 -3.97
C GLU A 79 0.45 4.87 -3.29
N PRO A 80 1.43 4.04 -3.68
CA PRO A 80 2.79 4.13 -3.18
C PRO A 80 3.40 5.49 -3.53
N ASN A 81 4.12 6.09 -2.58
CA ASN A 81 4.83 7.34 -2.83
C ASN A 81 6.23 7.05 -3.34
N LEU A 82 6.43 7.20 -4.65
CA LEU A 82 7.72 7.04 -5.31
C LEU A 82 8.44 8.37 -5.56
N GLU A 83 7.73 9.50 -5.50
CA GLU A 83 8.25 10.83 -5.82
C GLU A 83 9.35 11.32 -4.85
N GLU A 84 9.44 10.70 -3.66
CA GLU A 84 10.45 11.04 -2.66
C GLU A 84 11.84 10.46 -2.96
N TYR A 85 11.95 9.50 -3.87
CA TYR A 85 13.22 8.89 -4.25
C TYR A 85 13.76 9.51 -5.53
N ASP A 86 15.06 9.47 -5.77
CA ASP A 86 15.66 9.93 -7.02
C ASP A 86 15.97 8.76 -7.98
N SER A 87 16.20 7.57 -7.41
CA SER A 87 16.54 6.37 -8.18
C SER A 87 16.25 5.10 -7.40
N VAL A 88 16.12 3.98 -8.12
CA VAL A 88 16.10 2.64 -7.53
C VAL A 88 17.25 1.83 -8.09
N ILE A 89 18.07 1.28 -7.20
CA ILE A 89 19.24 0.48 -7.55
C ILE A 89 18.94 -0.97 -7.19
N VAL A 90 19.11 -1.87 -8.16
CA VAL A 90 19.02 -3.32 -7.94
C VAL A 90 20.41 -3.91 -8.04
N SER A 91 20.79 -4.70 -7.04
CA SER A 91 22.09 -5.36 -6.96
C SER A 91 21.94 -6.80 -6.51
N ASN A 92 22.90 -7.67 -6.86
CA ASN A 92 22.98 -9.02 -6.33
C ASN A 92 23.78 -9.06 -5.01
N ASN A 93 23.94 -10.25 -4.43
CA ASN A 93 24.98 -10.55 -3.46
C ASN A 93 26.18 -11.14 -4.23
N PRO A 94 27.28 -10.39 -4.52
CA PRO A 94 28.13 -9.67 -3.56
C PRO A 94 28.07 -8.12 -3.60
N GLY A 95 27.00 -7.54 -4.14
CA GLY A 95 26.80 -6.08 -4.24
C GLY A 95 27.08 -5.52 -5.63
N GLN A 96 27.11 -6.34 -6.67
CA GLN A 96 27.21 -5.86 -8.04
C GLN A 96 25.89 -5.21 -8.44
N THR A 97 25.93 -3.96 -8.88
CA THR A 97 24.77 -3.29 -9.51
C THR A 97 24.40 -4.00 -10.80
N LEU A 98 23.13 -4.38 -10.90
CA LEU A 98 22.54 -5.01 -12.07
C LEU A 98 21.77 -3.96 -12.87
N SER A 99 20.94 -3.18 -12.18
CA SER A 99 20.05 -2.20 -12.81
C SER A 99 19.95 -0.92 -11.99
N VAL A 100 19.77 0.20 -12.69
CA VAL A 100 19.50 1.51 -12.11
C VAL A 100 18.28 2.11 -12.81
N TYR A 101 17.22 2.30 -12.04
CA TYR A 101 15.98 2.89 -12.50
C TYR A 101 15.92 4.36 -12.12
N LEU A 102 15.70 5.20 -13.12
CA LEU A 102 15.43 6.63 -12.98
C LEU A 102 14.02 6.89 -13.51
N SER A 103 13.37 7.98 -13.09
CA SER A 103 12.06 8.38 -13.64
C SER A 103 12.05 8.49 -15.18
N THR A 104 13.21 8.78 -15.78
CA THR A 104 13.39 8.91 -17.23
C THR A 104 13.82 7.62 -17.93
N SER A 105 14.10 6.52 -17.23
CA SER A 105 14.54 5.28 -17.87
C SER A 105 13.43 4.72 -18.78
N GLU A 106 13.79 4.28 -19.99
CA GLU A 106 12.87 3.61 -20.91
C GLU A 106 12.55 2.19 -20.44
N GLY A 107 11.45 1.62 -20.96
CA GLY A 107 10.99 0.28 -20.58
C GLY A 107 10.33 0.22 -19.19
N LYS A 108 10.12 -1.03 -18.74
CA LYS A 108 9.54 -1.36 -17.43
C LYS A 108 10.42 -0.81 -16.32
N ASN A 109 9.81 -0.15 -15.36
CA ASN A 109 10.52 0.68 -14.41
C ASN A 109 9.80 0.71 -13.06
N ILE A 110 10.48 0.25 -12.02
CA ILE A 110 9.94 0.22 -10.64
C ILE A 110 9.57 1.60 -10.09
N TYR A 111 10.11 2.67 -10.68
CA TYR A 111 9.80 4.06 -10.34
C TYR A 111 8.46 4.54 -10.95
N LYS A 112 7.94 3.85 -11.95
CA LYS A 112 6.74 4.26 -12.69
C LYS A 112 5.53 3.47 -12.25
N MET A 113 4.54 4.13 -11.66
CA MET A 113 3.34 3.45 -11.15
C MET A 113 2.56 2.70 -12.25
N GLU A 114 2.64 3.14 -13.50
CA GLU A 114 2.03 2.44 -14.64
C GLU A 114 2.64 1.06 -14.93
N ASP A 115 3.86 0.79 -14.46
CA ASP A 115 4.54 -0.49 -14.61
C ASP A 115 4.25 -1.46 -13.44
N TRP A 116 3.54 -1.00 -12.41
CA TRP A 116 3.08 -1.84 -11.30
C TRP A 116 1.75 -2.51 -11.65
N SER A 117 1.61 -3.78 -11.28
CA SER A 117 0.34 -4.48 -11.37
C SER A 117 -0.62 -3.97 -10.30
N PHE A 118 -1.70 -3.33 -10.72
CA PHE A 118 -2.72 -2.79 -9.81
C PHE A 118 -3.92 -3.72 -9.66
N LYS A 119 -4.37 -3.92 -8.42
CA LYS A 119 -5.61 -4.62 -8.08
C LYS A 119 -6.38 -3.83 -7.03
N LYS A 120 -7.70 -3.84 -7.17
CA LYS A 120 -8.64 -3.31 -6.17
C LYS A 120 -9.53 -4.46 -5.65
N PRO A 121 -9.09 -5.23 -4.64
CA PRO A 121 -9.84 -6.41 -4.17
C PRO A 121 -11.22 -6.09 -3.59
N ASP A 122 -11.36 -4.91 -2.99
CA ASP A 122 -12.63 -4.36 -2.52
C ASP A 122 -12.62 -2.83 -2.68
N ASP A 123 -13.72 -2.16 -2.36
CA ASP A 123 -13.85 -0.72 -2.58
C ASP A 123 -12.86 0.17 -1.82
N ARG A 124 -12.17 -0.39 -0.82
CA ARG A 124 -11.32 0.28 0.15
C ARG A 124 -9.89 -0.28 0.20
N MET A 125 -9.58 -1.32 -0.57
CA MET A 125 -8.25 -1.93 -0.60
C MET A 125 -7.58 -1.71 -1.96
N TYR A 126 -6.37 -1.15 -1.92
CA TYR A 126 -5.53 -0.93 -3.10
C TYR A 126 -4.28 -1.81 -2.99
N LYS A 127 -4.01 -2.61 -4.02
CA LYS A 127 -2.83 -3.48 -4.06
C LYS A 127 -1.99 -3.19 -5.28
N TYR A 128 -0.70 -2.98 -5.06
CA TYR A 128 0.29 -2.73 -6.09
C TYR A 128 1.38 -3.79 -5.98
N ASP A 129 1.62 -4.52 -7.07
CA ASP A 129 2.62 -5.57 -7.14
C ASP A 129 3.65 -5.20 -8.24
N PHE A 130 4.92 -5.06 -7.89
CA PHE A 130 6.01 -5.01 -8.86
C PHE A 130 6.78 -6.33 -8.84
N GLU A 131 7.15 -6.82 -10.02
CA GLU A 131 7.89 -8.08 -10.15
C GLU A 131 9.24 -7.77 -10.79
N LEU A 132 10.34 -8.20 -10.19
CA LEU A 132 11.66 -8.20 -10.81
C LEU A 132 11.89 -9.55 -11.48
N THR A 133 12.09 -9.56 -12.79
CA THR A 133 12.36 -10.76 -13.59
C THR A 133 13.82 -10.82 -14.02
N ASN A 134 14.23 -11.89 -14.72
CA ASN A 134 15.62 -11.99 -15.18
C ASN A 134 15.93 -10.90 -16.22
N GLU A 135 14.97 -10.52 -17.07
CA GLU A 135 15.12 -9.44 -18.04
C GLU A 135 15.38 -8.07 -17.38
N ASP A 136 14.95 -7.90 -16.13
CA ASP A 136 15.16 -6.69 -15.35
C ASP A 136 16.58 -6.60 -14.74
N VAL A 137 17.34 -7.71 -14.72
CA VAL A 137 18.62 -7.81 -13.99
C VAL A 137 19.78 -8.42 -14.80
N GLU A 138 19.58 -8.69 -16.10
CA GLU A 138 20.57 -9.23 -17.05
C GLU A 138 21.31 -8.15 -17.86
#